data_AF-A0A2V6J696-F1
#
_entry.id   AF-A0A2V6J696-F1
#
_cell.length_a   1.000
_cell.length_b   1.000
_cell.length_c   1.000
_cell.angle_alpha   90.00
_cell.angle_beta   90.00
_cell.angle_gamma   90.00
#
_symmetry.space_group_name_H-M   'P 1'
#
loop_
_entity.id
_entity.type
_entity.pdbx_description
1 polymer ?
#
loop_
_entity_poly.entity_id
_entity_poly.type
_entity_poly.pdbx_seq_one_letter_code
_entity_poly.pdbx_strand_id
1 'polypeptide(L)'
;MDWSERKSGDLNAAVAIPPEAFQGTTENNIGFQPGDSVTLRDLLYAALVQSDNIAAYTLAYHVGSHLGSVEAGSKLTPADMFVAQMNAL
;
A
#
# COMPACT_ATOMS: atom_id res chain seq x y z
N MET A 1 -10.22 14.83 -0.70
CA MET A 1 -9.11 15.21 -1.61
C MET A 1 -8.46 13.92 -2.04
N ASP A 2 -8.55 13.54 -3.31
CA ASP A 2 -8.04 12.26 -3.82
C ASP A 2 -6.52 12.37 -4.09
N TRP A 3 -5.75 11.34 -3.71
CA TRP A 3 -4.32 11.26 -4.02
C TRP A 3 -4.09 11.19 -5.53
N SER A 4 -4.99 10.53 -6.26
CA SER A 4 -4.92 10.40 -7.72
C SER A 4 -4.93 11.76 -8.43
N GLU A 5 -5.65 12.74 -7.86
CA GLU A 5 -5.77 14.10 -8.39
C GLU A 5 -4.53 14.96 -8.13
N ARG A 6 -3.69 14.61 -7.15
CA ARG A 6 -2.53 15.43 -6.77
C ARG A 6 -1.24 15.02 -7.46
N LYS A 7 -1.00 13.73 -7.70
CA LYS A 7 0.16 13.23 -8.45
C LYS A 7 -0.14 11.83 -8.95
N SER A 8 -0.20 11.62 -10.26
CA SER A 8 0.08 10.31 -10.84
C SER A 8 1.51 9.94 -10.42
N GLY A 9 1.66 9.20 -9.33
CA GLY A 9 2.97 8.76 -8.83
C GLY A 9 3.73 8.04 -9.94
N ASP A 10 5.08 8.12 -9.93
CA ASP A 10 5.88 7.36 -10.89
C ASP A 10 5.65 5.87 -10.66
N LEU A 11 4.93 5.21 -11.58
CA LEU A 11 4.62 3.80 -11.47
C LEU A 11 5.87 2.89 -11.52
N ASN A 12 7.01 3.42 -11.95
CA ASN A 12 8.28 2.70 -11.92
C ASN A 12 9.01 2.87 -10.57
N ALA A 13 8.53 3.73 -9.67
CA ALA A 13 9.06 3.82 -8.32
C ALA A 13 8.87 2.49 -7.61
N ALA A 14 9.91 2.07 -6.88
CA ALA A 14 9.88 0.86 -6.08
C ALA A 14 9.55 1.18 -4.62
N VAL A 15 8.78 0.29 -4.00
CA VAL A 15 8.46 0.34 -2.58
C VAL A 15 8.80 -1.01 -1.95
N ALA A 16 9.31 -0.97 -0.73
CA ALA A 16 9.57 -2.17 0.06
C ALA A 16 8.25 -2.73 0.61
N ILE A 17 8.03 -4.04 0.51
CA ILE A 17 6.85 -4.68 1.11
C ILE A 17 6.94 -4.58 2.64
N PRO A 18 5.98 -3.91 3.32
CA PRO A 18 6.01 -3.78 4.76
C PRO A 18 5.69 -5.13 5.44
N PRO A 19 6.33 -5.47 6.57
CA PRO A 19 6.00 -6.69 7.33
C PRO A 19 4.52 -6.80 7.71
N GLU A 20 3.85 -5.66 7.92
CA GLU A 20 2.43 -5.57 8.26
C GLU A 20 1.52 -6.12 7.17
N ALA A 21 1.95 -6.14 5.90
CA ALA A 21 1.18 -6.70 4.78
C ALA A 21 0.89 -8.21 4.92
N PHE A 22 1.61 -8.90 5.81
CA PHE A 22 1.46 -10.34 6.06
C PHE A 22 0.54 -10.63 7.26
N GLN A 23 0.15 -9.63 8.04
CA GLN A 23 -0.70 -9.83 9.21
C GLN A 23 -2.12 -10.21 8.77
N GLY A 24 -2.54 -11.44 9.09
CA GLY A 24 -3.88 -11.94 8.72
C GLY A 24 -4.01 -12.39 7.25
N THR A 25 -2.92 -12.35 6.48
CA THR A 25 -2.90 -12.82 5.10
C THR A 25 -2.87 -14.35 5.05
N THR A 26 -3.80 -14.95 4.31
CA THR A 26 -3.92 -16.41 4.17
C THR A 26 -3.29 -16.95 2.88
N GLU A 27 -3.12 -16.12 1.86
CA GLU A 27 -2.61 -16.50 0.54
C GLU A 27 -1.47 -15.56 0.11
N ASN A 28 -0.43 -16.12 -0.50
CA ASN A 28 0.72 -15.40 -1.05
C ASN A 28 1.25 -16.14 -2.27
N ASN A 29 0.46 -16.12 -3.35
CA ASN A 29 0.73 -16.93 -4.55
C ASN A 29 1.92 -16.41 -5.37
N ILE A 30 2.23 -15.11 -5.25
CA ILE A 30 3.39 -14.48 -5.90
C ILE A 30 4.69 -14.81 -5.15
N GLY A 31 4.60 -15.10 -3.85
CA GLY A 31 5.75 -15.45 -3.01
C GLY A 31 6.51 -14.25 -2.44
N PHE A 32 5.83 -13.11 -2.32
CA PHE A 32 6.40 -11.89 -1.72
C PHE A 32 6.99 -12.15 -0.34
N GLN A 33 8.07 -11.44 -0.02
CA GLN A 33 8.71 -11.42 1.29
C GLN A 33 8.74 -9.99 1.86
N PRO A 34 8.69 -9.82 3.19
CA PRO A 34 8.94 -8.53 3.82
C PRO A 34 10.29 -7.94 3.36
N GLY A 35 10.29 -6.69 2.92
CA GLY A 35 11.48 -6.00 2.43
C GLY A 35 11.76 -6.16 0.94
N ASP A 36 11.03 -7.02 0.22
CA ASP A 36 11.12 -7.07 -1.25
C ASP A 36 10.84 -5.70 -1.86
N SER A 37 11.70 -5.26 -2.79
CA SER A 37 11.56 -3.99 -3.49
C SER A 37 10.82 -4.21 -4.80
N VAL A 38 9.55 -3.80 -4.87
CA VAL A 38 8.65 -4.05 -6.02
C VAL A 38 8.13 -2.73 -6.58
N THR A 39 7.97 -2.64 -7.90
CA THR A 39 7.45 -1.40 -8.51
C THR A 39 5.97 -1.21 -8.20
N LEU A 40 5.53 0.05 -8.11
CA LEU A 40 4.10 0.36 -7.95
C LEU A 40 3.26 -0.21 -9.09
N ARG A 41 3.81 -0.27 -10.32
CA ARG A 41 3.16 -0.93 -11.47
C ARG A 41 2.92 -2.42 -11.21
N ASP A 42 3.94 -3.16 -10.78
CA ASP A 42 3.81 -4.61 -10.58
C ASP A 42 2.88 -4.92 -9.41
N LEU A 43 2.90 -4.10 -8.35
CA LEU A 43 1.94 -4.20 -7.25
C LEU A 43 0.51 -3.93 -7.72
N LEU A 44 0.28 -2.95 -8.61
CA LEU A 44 -1.04 -2.72 -9.21
C LEU A 44 -1.50 -3.93 -10.03
N TYR A 45 -0.62 -4.54 -10.82
CA TYR A 45 -0.97 -5.75 -11.57
C TYR A 45 -1.25 -6.94 -10.65
N ALA A 46 -0.45 -7.16 -9.62
CA ALA A 46 -0.70 -8.20 -8.62
C ALA A 46 -2.05 -8.00 -7.92
N ALA A 47 -2.32 -6.78 -7.45
CA ALA A 47 -3.56 -6.44 -6.75
C ALA A 47 -4.79 -6.57 -7.67
N LEU A 48 -4.72 -6.11 -8.92
CA LEU A 48 -5.89 -6.10 -9.83
C LEU A 48 -6.12 -7.42 -10.56
N VAL A 49 -5.05 -8.12 -10.97
CA VAL A 49 -5.14 -9.34 -11.79
C VAL A 49 -5.24 -10.58 -10.91
N GLN A 50 -4.48 -10.62 -9.81
CA GLN A 50 -4.46 -11.78 -8.91
C GLN A 50 -5.27 -11.56 -7.64
N SER A 51 -5.85 -10.38 -7.44
CA SER A 51 -6.54 -10.01 -6.19
C SER A 51 -5.61 -10.16 -4.97
N ASP A 52 -4.31 -9.92 -5.14
CA ASP A 52 -3.31 -10.16 -4.11
C ASP A 52 -3.39 -9.11 -2.98
N ASN A 53 -3.68 -9.58 -1.77
CA ASN A 53 -3.87 -8.72 -0.60
C ASN A 53 -2.58 -8.08 -0.09
N ILE A 54 -1.42 -8.74 -0.26
CA ILE A 54 -0.12 -8.17 0.13
C ILE A 54 0.18 -6.98 -0.78
N ALA A 55 -0.04 -7.14 -2.09
CA ALA A 55 0.13 -6.06 -3.05
C ALA A 55 -0.83 -4.89 -2.78
N ALA A 56 -2.12 -5.17 -2.55
CA ALA A 56 -3.11 -4.15 -2.22
C ALA A 56 -2.76 -3.40 -0.94
N TYR A 57 -2.36 -4.11 0.12
CA TYR A 57 -1.91 -3.49 1.37
C TYR A 57 -0.66 -2.63 1.16
N THR A 58 0.33 -3.13 0.40
CA THR A 58 1.58 -2.40 0.13
C THR A 58 1.30 -1.10 -0.62
N LEU A 59 0.38 -1.12 -1.60
CA LEU A 59 -0.10 0.10 -2.27
C LEU A 59 -0.75 1.05 -1.27
N ALA A 60 -1.70 0.57 -0.46
CA ALA A 60 -2.37 1.39 0.55
C ALA A 60 -1.38 2.03 1.54
N TYR A 61 -0.39 1.25 2.00
CA TYR A 61 0.67 1.74 2.87
C TYR A 61 1.49 2.84 2.19
N HIS A 62 1.91 2.64 0.95
CA HIS A 62 2.67 3.61 0.18
C HIS A 62 1.89 4.92 -0.03
N VAL A 63 0.61 4.85 -0.40
CA VAL A 63 -0.21 6.05 -0.57
C VAL A 63 -0.40 6.76 0.75
N GLY A 64 -0.80 5.99 1.77
CA GLY A 64 -1.06 6.49 3.11
C GLY A 64 0.12 7.23 3.73
N SER A 65 1.36 6.78 3.49
CA SER A 65 2.57 7.44 4.00
C SER A 65 2.78 8.85 3.43
N HIS A 66 2.11 9.19 2.32
CA HIS A 66 2.18 10.50 1.68
C HIS A 66 1.01 11.42 2.05
N LEU A 67 0.02 10.95 2.81
CA LEU A 67 -1.16 11.74 3.20
C LEU A 67 -0.93 12.69 4.38
N GLY A 68 0.22 12.64 5.02
CA GLY A 68 0.61 13.52 6.13
C GLY A 68 1.24 12.75 7.29
N SER A 69 1.85 13.48 8.23
CA SER A 69 2.51 12.90 9.39
C SER A 69 1.48 12.25 10.31
N VAL A 70 1.58 10.93 10.46
CA VAL A 70 1.00 10.18 11.57
C VAL A 70 1.48 10.86 12.86
N GLU A 71 0.59 11.41 13.67
CA GLU A 71 0.99 11.99 14.95
C GLU A 71 1.78 10.96 15.75
N ALA A 72 2.92 11.36 16.32
CA ALA A 72 3.76 10.45 17.07
C ALA A 72 2.97 9.88 18.27
N GLY A 73 2.69 8.56 18.23
CA GLY A 73 1.86 7.87 19.23
C GLY A 73 0.48 7.45 18.74
N SER A 74 0.08 7.80 17.52
CA SER A 74 -1.12 7.24 16.91
C SER A 74 -0.91 5.76 16.59
N LYS A 75 -1.93 4.92 16.86
CA LYS A 75 -1.93 3.49 16.51
C LYS A 75 -2.25 3.21 15.04
N LEU A 76 -2.49 4.26 14.24
CA LEU A 76 -2.90 4.14 12.85
C LEU A 76 -1.68 3.85 11.97
N THR A 77 -1.77 2.80 11.18
CA THR A 77 -0.80 2.51 10.13
C THR A 77 -1.02 3.47 8.95
N PRO A 78 -0.02 3.65 8.08
CA PRO A 78 -0.22 4.34 6.80
C PRO A 78 -1.40 3.75 6.00
N ALA A 79 -1.56 2.43 5.97
CA ALA A 79 -2.68 1.79 5.30
C ALA A 79 -4.03 2.22 5.90
N ASP A 80 -4.14 2.34 7.23
CA ASP A 80 -5.36 2.83 7.89
C ASP A 80 -5.70 4.28 7.49
N MET A 81 -4.68 5.12 7.37
CA MET A 81 -4.85 6.51 6.91
C MET A 81 -5.40 6.56 5.48
N PHE A 82 -4.90 5.69 4.61
CA PHE A 82 -5.41 5.58 3.24
C PHE A 82 -6.87 5.09 3.21
N VAL A 83 -7.21 4.07 4.00
CA VAL A 83 -8.60 3.60 4.12
C VAL A 83 -9.52 4.69 4.67
N ALA A 84 -9.08 5.46 5.66
CA ALA A 84 -9.84 6.59 6.19
C ALA A 84 -10.10 7.66 5.10
N GLN A 85 -9.10 7.96 4.26
CA GLN A 85 -9.29 8.85 3.12
C GLN A 85 -10.29 8.29 2.11
N MET A 86 -10.21 6.99 1.76
CA MET A 86 -11.15 6.35 0.83
C MET A 86 -12.60 6.46 1.30
N ASN A 87 -12.84 6.31 2.61
CA ASN A 87 -14.18 6.39 3.20
C ASN A 87 -14.69 7.83 3.40
N ALA A 88 -13.81 8.83 3.27
CA ALA A 88 -14.16 10.25 3.40
C ALA A 88 -14.42 10.93 2.04
N LEU A 89 -14.35 10.17 0.94
CA LEU A 89 -14.64 10.62 -0.44
C LEU A 89 -16.08 10.29 -0.85
#